data_AF-A0A497JK82-F1
#
_entry.id   AF-A0A497JK82-F1
#
_cell.length_a   1.000
_cell.length_b   1.000
_cell.length_c   1.000
_cell.angle_alpha   90.00
_cell.angle_beta   90.00
_cell.angle_gamma   90.00
#
_symmetry.space_group_name_H-M   'P 1'
#
loop_
_entity.id
_entity.type
_entity.pdbx_description
1 polymer ?
#
loop_
_entity_poly.entity_id
_entity_poly.type
_entity_poly.pdbx_seq_one_letter_code
_entity_poly.pdbx_strand_id
1 'polypeptide(L)'
;MKPFYKVATSLTSIRLMKEADLGEVAKLAVLANPFARDEKNPDRVTDEYMKNVRYWLENFPELAFVAEENGGVVGYVAGEVRGEIGVIEDIAVAEAFQRKGIGSALMQRELEALRT
;
A
#
# COMPACT_ATOMS: atom_id res chain seq x y z
N MET A 1 -38.11 -18.85 -9.61
CA MET A 1 -36.97 -18.27 -10.35
C MET A 1 -36.31 -17.24 -9.44
N LYS A 2 -35.10 -17.49 -8.93
CA LYS A 2 -34.38 -16.54 -8.07
C LYS A 2 -33.69 -15.48 -8.95
N PRO A 3 -33.67 -14.20 -8.58
CA PRO A 3 -33.00 -13.19 -9.39
C PRO A 3 -31.49 -13.43 -9.38
N PHE A 4 -30.87 -13.38 -10.56
CA PHE A 4 -29.43 -13.33 -10.70
C PHE A 4 -28.94 -11.95 -10.27
N TYR A 5 -28.22 -11.86 -9.15
CA TYR A 5 -27.46 -10.66 -8.81
C TYR A 5 -26.20 -10.64 -9.68
N LYS A 6 -26.02 -9.54 -10.41
CA LYS A 6 -24.78 -9.23 -11.14
C LYS A 6 -23.65 -9.19 -10.11
N VAL A 7 -22.71 -10.12 -10.16
CA VAL A 7 -21.49 -10.05 -9.34
C VAL A 7 -20.72 -8.83 -9.84
N ALA A 8 -20.65 -7.77 -9.03
CA ALA A 8 -19.77 -6.66 -9.32
C ALA A 8 -18.33 -7.19 -9.27
N THR A 9 -17.72 -7.38 -10.44
CA THR A 9 -16.29 -7.63 -10.56
C THR A 9 -15.57 -6.40 -10.04
N SER A 10 -14.89 -6.55 -8.91
CA SER A 10 -14.12 -5.48 -8.29
C SER A 10 -12.92 -5.13 -9.17
N LEU A 11 -12.77 -3.85 -9.50
CA LEU A 11 -11.66 -3.33 -10.30
C LEU A 11 -10.56 -2.83 -9.37
N THR A 12 -9.57 -3.67 -9.09
CA THR A 12 -8.34 -3.22 -8.43
C THR A 12 -7.47 -2.45 -9.43
N SER A 13 -7.01 -1.25 -9.06
CA SER A 13 -6.08 -0.44 -9.86
C SER A 13 -4.81 -0.14 -9.06
N ILE A 14 -3.67 -0.03 -9.74
CA ILE A 14 -2.40 0.41 -9.14
C ILE A 14 -2.04 1.79 -9.70
N ARG A 15 -1.77 2.73 -8.80
CA ARG A 15 -1.40 4.10 -9.13
C ARG A 15 -0.34 4.62 -8.17
N LEU A 16 0.29 5.74 -8.53
CA LEU A 16 1.17 6.47 -7.62
C LEU A 16 0.37 6.94 -6.38
N MET A 17 1.06 6.98 -5.25
CA MET A 17 0.58 7.52 -3.99
C MET A 17 0.38 9.04 -4.11
N LYS A 18 -0.59 9.57 -3.37
CA LYS A 18 -0.82 11.02 -3.20
C LYS A 18 -0.96 11.37 -1.72
N GLU A 19 -0.87 12.66 -1.40
CA GLU A 19 -0.99 13.16 -0.02
C GLU A 19 -2.26 12.66 0.70
N ALA A 20 -3.38 12.55 -0.03
CA ALA A 20 -4.64 12.06 0.50
C ALA A 20 -4.62 10.57 0.90
N ASP A 21 -3.62 9.79 0.47
CA ASP A 21 -3.49 8.38 0.81
C ASP A 21 -2.70 8.15 2.11
N LEU A 22 -1.93 9.14 2.59
CA LEU A 22 -0.94 8.95 3.66
C LEU A 22 -1.54 8.32 4.92
N GLY A 23 -2.74 8.75 5.32
CA GLY A 23 -3.42 8.23 6.49
C GLY A 23 -3.81 6.75 6.35
N GLU A 24 -4.28 6.33 5.18
CA GLU A 24 -4.66 4.93 4.94
C GLU A 24 -3.43 4.04 4.78
N VAL A 25 -2.38 4.53 4.11
CA VAL A 25 -1.11 3.81 3.98
C VAL A 25 -0.46 3.60 5.36
N ALA A 26 -0.42 4.63 6.21
CA ALA A 26 0.13 4.51 7.55
C ALA A 26 -0.65 3.50 8.42
N LYS A 27 -1.99 3.46 8.31
CA LYS A 27 -2.80 2.43 8.97
C LYS A 27 -2.47 1.03 8.47
N LEU A 28 -2.34 0.84 7.17
CA LEU A 28 -1.96 -0.46 6.59
C LEU A 28 -0.59 -0.93 7.10
N ALA A 29 0.37 -0.01 7.19
CA ALA A 29 1.70 -0.28 7.71
C ALA A 29 1.67 -0.76 9.16
N VAL A 30 0.92 -0.05 10.02
CA VAL A 30 0.71 -0.44 11.43
C VAL A 30 0.04 -1.81 11.53
N LEU A 31 -1.03 -2.04 10.75
CA LEU A 31 -1.79 -3.28 10.80
C LEU A 31 -0.98 -4.49 10.30
N ALA A 32 -0.08 -4.28 9.34
CA ALA A 32 0.79 -5.31 8.79
C ALA A 32 1.98 -5.64 9.72
N ASN A 33 2.40 -4.70 10.57
CA ASN A 33 3.52 -4.90 11.48
C ASN A 33 3.06 -5.39 12.87
N PRO A 34 3.30 -6.68 13.24
CA PRO A 34 2.87 -7.20 14.53
C PRO A 34 3.54 -6.51 15.73
N PHE A 35 4.69 -5.86 15.54
CA PHE A 35 5.40 -5.12 16.59
C PHE A 35 4.87 -3.70 16.79
N ALA A 36 4.01 -3.21 15.90
CA ALA A 36 3.40 -1.89 15.98
C ALA A 36 1.97 -1.90 16.54
N ARG A 37 1.39 -3.08 16.74
CA ARG A 37 0.01 -3.22 17.21
C ARG A 37 -0.12 -2.85 18.69
N ASP A 38 -0.88 -1.80 18.97
CA ASP A 38 -1.44 -1.52 20.29
C ASP A 38 -2.68 -2.41 20.47
N GLU A 39 -2.70 -3.28 21.49
CA GLU A 39 -3.82 -4.21 21.76
C GLU A 39 -5.16 -3.49 21.91
N LYS A 40 -5.16 -2.24 22.39
CA LYS A 40 -6.37 -1.45 22.59
C LYS A 40 -6.74 -0.64 21.34
N ASN A 41 -5.76 -0.30 20.51
CA ASN A 41 -5.92 0.54 19.32
C ASN A 41 -5.08 -0.02 18.16
N PRO A 42 -5.50 -1.14 17.54
CA PRO A 42 -4.67 -1.91 16.61
C PRO A 42 -4.28 -1.16 15.33
N ASP A 43 -4.99 -0.08 14.98
CA ASP A 43 -4.75 0.78 13.83
C ASP A 43 -4.21 2.17 14.21
N ARG A 44 -3.75 2.35 15.46
CA ARG A 44 -3.19 3.63 15.92
C ARG A 44 -1.93 3.99 15.12
N VAL A 45 -2.06 5.00 14.29
CA VAL A 45 -0.94 5.61 13.58
C VAL A 45 -0.16 6.53 14.51
N THR A 46 1.17 6.37 14.55
CA THR A 46 2.09 7.27 15.26
C THR A 46 2.67 8.32 14.31
N ASP A 47 3.24 9.38 14.87
CA ASP A 47 3.96 10.41 14.10
C ASP A 47 5.14 9.82 13.32
N GLU A 48 5.77 8.76 13.85
CA GLU A 48 6.87 8.06 13.18
C GLU A 48 6.39 7.34 11.90
N TYR A 49 5.26 6.63 11.98
CA TYR A 49 4.65 6.02 10.79
C TYR A 49 4.27 7.08 9.75
N MET A 50 3.62 8.17 10.17
CA MET A 50 3.29 9.26 9.26
C MET A 50 4.53 9.88 8.61
N LYS A 51 5.61 10.04 9.38
CA LYS A 51 6.88 10.57 8.87
C LYS A 51 7.48 9.66 7.80
N ASN A 52 7.47 8.34 8.00
CA ASN A 52 8.00 7.38 7.03
C ASN A 52 7.21 7.39 5.71
N VAL A 53 5.87 7.37 5.79
CA VAL A 53 5.04 7.40 4.58
C VAL A 53 5.20 8.73 3.83
N ARG A 54 5.27 9.84 4.56
CA ARG A 54 5.55 11.16 3.99
C ARG A 54 6.94 11.21 3.33
N TYR A 55 7.94 10.62 3.96
CA TYR A 55 9.29 10.55 3.42
C TYR A 55 9.32 9.89 2.04
N TRP A 56 8.66 8.73 1.87
CA TRP A 56 8.59 8.07 0.56
C TRP A 56 7.89 8.93 -0.49
N LEU A 57 6.75 9.55 -0.16
CA LEU A 57 6.03 10.41 -1.09
C LEU A 57 6.83 11.64 -1.52
N GLU A 58 7.58 12.26 -0.59
CA GLU A 58 8.31 13.51 -0.85
C GLU A 58 9.65 13.28 -1.57
N ASN A 59 10.30 12.13 -1.33
CA ASN A 59 11.67 11.89 -1.81
C ASN A 59 11.74 10.89 -2.96
N PHE A 60 10.79 9.95 -3.03
CA PHE A 60 10.72 8.91 -4.06
C PHE A 60 9.28 8.73 -4.56
N PRO A 61 8.61 9.80 -5.03
CA PRO A 61 7.21 9.73 -5.45
C PRO A 61 6.96 8.71 -6.56
N GLU A 62 7.95 8.45 -7.42
CA GLU A 62 7.94 7.46 -8.49
C GLU A 62 8.08 6.00 -8.02
N LEU A 63 8.46 5.80 -6.75
CA LEU A 63 8.62 4.52 -6.07
C LEU A 63 7.62 4.37 -4.90
N ALA A 64 6.49 5.07 -4.98
CA ALA A 64 5.43 5.02 -3.98
C ALA A 64 4.11 4.70 -4.67
N PHE A 65 3.65 3.45 -4.60
CA PHE A 65 2.39 3.01 -5.23
C PHE A 65 1.36 2.56 -4.21
N VAL A 66 0.09 2.75 -4.57
CA VAL A 66 -1.06 2.22 -3.86
C VAL A 66 -1.91 1.34 -4.79
N ALA A 67 -2.49 0.30 -4.21
CA ALA A 67 -3.57 -0.46 -4.80
C ALA A 67 -4.90 0.12 -4.32
N GLU A 68 -5.78 0.49 -5.24
CA GLU A 68 -7.09 1.04 -4.97
C GLU A 68 -8.19 0.07 -5.41
N GLU A 69 -9.19 -0.13 -4.56
CA GLU A 69 -10.37 -0.93 -4.85
C GLU A 69 -11.61 -0.25 -4.27
N ASN A 70 -12.65 -0.05 -5.11
CA ASN A 70 -13.89 0.66 -4.74
C ASN A 70 -13.65 2.07 -4.13
N GLY A 71 -12.63 2.79 -4.60
CA GLY A 71 -12.30 4.14 -4.13
C GLY A 71 -11.48 4.20 -2.84
N GLY A 72 -11.11 3.05 -2.26
CA GLY A 72 -10.28 2.96 -1.06
C GLY A 72 -8.92 2.34 -1.33
N VAL A 73 -7.90 2.79 -0.60
CA VAL A 73 -6.56 2.17 -0.62
C VAL A 73 -6.62 0.83 0.12
N VAL A 74 -6.26 -0.26 -0.56
CA VAL A 74 -6.28 -1.63 -0.02
C VAL A 74 -4.90 -2.26 0.07
N GLY A 75 -3.87 -1.57 -0.42
CA GLY A 75 -2.47 -1.99 -0.31
C GLY A 75 -1.53 -0.89 -0.79
N TYR A 76 -0.26 -1.01 -0.46
CA TYR A 76 0.80 -0.12 -0.93
C TYR A 76 2.12 -0.86 -1.06
N VAL A 77 3.03 -0.27 -1.81
CA VAL A 77 4.45 -0.57 -1.81
C VAL A 77 5.22 0.75 -1.87
N ALA A 78 6.34 0.80 -1.18
CA ALA A 78 7.24 1.93 -1.22
C ALA A 78 8.69 1.45 -1.34
N GLY A 79 9.48 2.18 -2.10
CA GLY A 79 10.90 1.94 -2.28
C GLY A 79 11.72 3.23 -2.30
N GLU A 80 13.03 3.04 -2.42
CA GLU A 80 14.00 4.11 -2.55
C GLU A 80 15.23 3.67 -3.34
N VAL A 81 16.04 4.63 -3.78
CA VAL A 81 17.33 4.38 -4.42
C VAL A 81 18.47 4.88 -3.53
N ARG A 82 19.37 3.96 -3.17
CA ARG A 82 20.59 4.23 -2.40
C ARG A 82 21.82 4.03 -3.29
N GLY A 83 22.23 5.10 -3.98
CA GLY A 83 23.32 5.02 -4.96
C GLY A 83 22.93 4.15 -6.15
N GLU A 84 23.58 3.00 -6.30
CA GLU A 84 23.28 2.03 -7.38
C GLU A 84 22.30 0.91 -6.95
N ILE A 85 21.81 0.96 -5.70
CA ILE A 85 20.96 -0.09 -5.13
C ILE A 85 19.52 0.42 -5.00
N GLY A 86 18.59 -0.26 -5.67
CA GLY A 86 17.15 -0.11 -5.42
C GLY A 86 16.73 -0.92 -4.20
N VAL A 87 15.97 -0.31 -3.29
CA VAL A 87 15.46 -0.93 -2.08
C VAL A 87 13.94 -0.87 -2.09
N ILE A 88 13.29 -2.00 -1.85
CA ILE A 88 11.86 -2.04 -1.54
C ILE A 88 11.77 -2.00 -0.01
N GLU A 89 11.34 -0.86 0.51
CA GLU A 89 11.35 -0.56 1.95
C GLU A 89 10.19 -1.24 2.66
N ASP A 90 8.99 -1.15 2.09
CA ASP A 90 7.80 -1.67 2.75
C ASP A 90 6.69 -2.05 1.74
N ILE A 91 5.88 -3.02 2.13
CA ILE A 91 4.74 -3.51 1.35
C ILE A 91 3.68 -4.08 2.28
N ALA A 92 2.43 -3.65 2.09
CA ALA A 92 1.30 -4.22 2.79
C ALA A 92 0.07 -4.32 1.90
N VAL A 93 -0.76 -5.31 2.20
CA VAL A 93 -2.11 -5.46 1.64
C VAL A 93 -3.06 -5.72 2.78
N ALA A 94 -4.18 -4.99 2.82
CA ALA A 94 -5.24 -5.19 3.79
C ALA A 94 -5.67 -6.66 3.83
N GLU A 95 -5.88 -7.20 5.03
CA GLU A 95 -6.11 -8.64 5.25
C GLU A 95 -7.23 -9.21 4.36
N ALA A 96 -8.36 -8.51 4.25
CA ALA A 96 -9.49 -8.90 3.41
C ALA A 96 -9.21 -8.93 1.89
N PHE A 97 -8.07 -8.37 1.47
CA PHE A 97 -7.63 -8.22 0.09
C PHE A 97 -6.36 -9.04 -0.22
N GLN A 98 -5.79 -9.72 0.77
CA GLN A 98 -4.67 -10.64 0.58
C GLN A 98 -5.07 -11.87 -0.23
N ARG A 99 -4.07 -12.58 -0.76
CA ARG A 99 -4.24 -13.80 -1.58
C ARG A 99 -5.05 -13.62 -2.88
N LYS A 100 -5.27 -12.37 -3.30
CA LYS A 100 -5.95 -12.00 -4.56
C LYS A 100 -5.00 -11.49 -5.66
N GLY A 101 -3.68 -11.61 -5.46
CA GLY A 101 -2.66 -11.16 -6.43
C GLY A 101 -2.25 -9.69 -6.32
N ILE A 102 -2.87 -8.90 -5.44
CA ILE A 102 -2.57 -7.47 -5.28
C ILE A 102 -1.12 -7.21 -4.89
N GLY A 103 -0.60 -7.94 -3.90
CA GLY A 103 0.80 -7.80 -3.47
C GLY A 103 1.80 -8.11 -4.58
N SER A 104 1.50 -9.11 -5.42
CA SER A 104 2.33 -9.43 -6.59
C SER A 104 2.30 -8.33 -7.64
N ALA A 105 1.13 -7.73 -7.88
CA ALA A 105 0.98 -6.64 -8.83
C ALA A 105 1.68 -5.36 -8.35
N LEU A 106 1.61 -5.04 -7.04
CA LEU A 106 2.36 -3.95 -6.41
C LEU A 106 3.87 -4.16 -6.56
N MET A 107 4.35 -5.34 -6.17
CA MET A 107 5.77 -5.71 -6.28
C MET A 107 6.28 -5.64 -7.72
N GLN A 108 5.50 -6.11 -8.69
CA GLN A 108 5.87 -6.02 -10.10
C GLN A 108 6.02 -4.56 -10.54
N ARG A 109 5.08 -3.69 -10.15
CA ARG A 109 5.15 -2.27 -10.50
C ARG A 109 6.39 -1.60 -9.90
N GLU A 110 6.70 -1.91 -8.65
CA GLU A 110 7.88 -1.39 -7.96
C GLU A 110 9.18 -1.83 -8.65
N LEU A 111 9.29 -3.11 -8.99
CA LEU A 111 10.45 -3.66 -9.70
C LEU A 111 10.60 -3.08 -11.11
N GLU A 112 9.51 -2.73 -11.79
CA GLU A 112 9.55 -2.03 -13.07
C GLU A 112 10.06 -0.60 -12.91
N ALA A 113 9.64 0.11 -11.85
CA ALA A 113 10.07 1.47 -11.56
C ALA A 113 11.55 1.54 -11.12
N LEU A 114 12.05 0.56 -10.37
CA LEU A 114 13.45 0.50 -9.92
C LEU A 114 14.45 0.16 -11.03
N ARG A 115 14.00 -0.23 -12.23
CA ARG A 115 14.87 -0.59 -13.37
C ARG A 115 15.25 0.60 -14.25
N THR A 116 14.68 1.78 -14.00
CA THR A 116 14.92 3.00 -14.79
C THR A 116 15.99 3.87 -14.15
#